data_AF-A0A098Y2D6-F1
#
_entry.id   AF-A0A098Y2D6-F1
#
_cell.length_a   1.000
_cell.length_b   1.000
_cell.length_c   1.000
_cell.angle_alpha   90.00
_cell.angle_beta   90.00
_cell.angle_gamma   90.00
#
_symmetry.space_group_name_H-M   'P 1'
#
loop_
_entity.id
_entity.type
_entity.pdbx_description
1 polymer ?
#
loop_
_entity_poly.entity_id
_entity_poly.type
_entity_poly.pdbx_seq_one_letter_code
_entity_poly.pdbx_strand_id
1 'polypeptide(L)'
;MPDRCEVLPGDSVVARHGGGLLWVDAPGSPALVAALHACLGVSGPGAERVLGAVAGQVSRLADGPASFALVLADTSGGTGAGVALWSGKGQPAVDGVPVSGSAVDGCTLASGFALGQTLYVGPGQPAAAMPPGVALDLVEGTVPGSGALLQLAAPASPSVAVPPATSLPTGESFTAGSDAGFGNSGRVASQPVGQGGEQTAFWRPEPPAAPVLRFDDGLVVNVDEDLVLGRRPDGHDLVTTGNARPVPIADTQNVLSSAHAAIQRAGREVSLTDLGSLNGTHVAGPEATEWTQLEPGVPHPLADGDRLLLGWTVITFEQAAE
;
A
#
# COMPACT_ATOMS: atom_id res chain seq x y z
N MET A 1 7.30 -7.16 -16.45
CA MET A 1 6.39 -7.29 -15.29
C MET A 1 7.01 -6.53 -14.13
N PRO A 2 6.24 -5.84 -13.30
CA PRO A 2 6.77 -5.25 -12.07
C PRO A 2 7.10 -6.36 -11.06
N ASP A 3 8.09 -6.11 -10.20
CA ASP A 3 8.48 -7.03 -9.13
C ASP A 3 7.36 -7.13 -8.08
N ARG A 4 7.01 -8.35 -7.68
CA ARG A 4 5.91 -8.63 -6.74
C ARG A 4 6.46 -8.79 -5.32
N CYS A 5 5.90 -8.11 -4.33
CA CYS A 5 6.40 -8.19 -2.94
C CYS A 5 5.32 -8.70 -2.01
N GLU A 6 5.44 -9.96 -1.58
CA GLU A 6 4.51 -10.56 -0.63
C GLU A 6 4.96 -10.27 0.81
N VAL A 7 4.05 -9.71 1.61
CA VAL A 7 4.28 -9.48 3.04
C VAL A 7 3.76 -10.66 3.86
N LEU A 8 4.59 -11.16 4.78
CA LEU A 8 4.24 -12.22 5.71
C LEU A 8 3.48 -11.64 6.91
N PRO A 9 2.38 -12.27 7.37
CA PRO A 9 1.63 -11.78 8.53
C PRO A 9 2.51 -11.64 9.78
N GLY A 10 2.40 -10.53 10.49
CA GLY A 10 3.10 -10.30 11.76
C GLY A 10 3.07 -8.83 12.19
N ASP A 11 3.64 -8.57 13.36
CA ASP A 11 3.54 -7.27 14.05
C ASP A 11 4.78 -6.37 13.85
N SER A 12 5.78 -6.84 13.09
CA SER A 12 6.94 -6.02 12.70
C SER A 12 6.56 -5.06 11.56
N VAL A 13 7.43 -4.12 11.22
CA VAL A 13 7.17 -3.13 10.15
C VAL A 13 7.94 -3.51 8.90
N VAL A 14 7.23 -3.60 7.77
CA VAL A 14 7.80 -3.79 6.43
C VAL A 14 7.54 -2.54 5.60
N ALA A 15 8.55 -2.04 4.89
CA ALA A 15 8.39 -0.93 3.97
C ALA A 15 9.05 -1.22 2.62
N ARG A 16 8.46 -0.71 1.54
CA ARG A 16 9.00 -0.79 0.17
C ARG A 16 8.92 0.55 -0.52
N HIS A 17 9.97 0.92 -1.23
CA HIS A 17 9.96 2.05 -2.15
C HIS A 17 10.90 1.76 -3.32
N GLY A 18 10.36 1.71 -4.53
CA GLY A 18 11.12 1.25 -5.71
C GLY A 18 11.72 -0.15 -5.51
N GLY A 19 13.04 -0.26 -5.69
CA GLY A 19 13.83 -1.47 -5.43
C GLY A 19 14.28 -1.65 -3.97
N GLY A 20 13.96 -0.70 -3.09
CA GLY A 20 14.28 -0.77 -1.67
C GLY A 20 13.24 -1.56 -0.88
N LEU A 21 13.69 -2.46 -0.01
CA LEU A 21 12.89 -3.26 0.90
C LEU A 21 13.47 -3.16 2.32
N LEU A 22 12.64 -2.80 3.29
CA LEU A 22 13.00 -2.59 4.68
C LEU A 22 12.11 -3.47 5.57
N TRP A 23 12.72 -4.09 6.58
CA TRP A 23 12.06 -4.74 7.69
C TRP A 23 12.64 -4.24 9.01
N VAL A 24 11.79 -3.97 9.99
CA VAL A 24 12.17 -3.53 11.34
C VAL A 24 11.29 -4.22 12.38
N ASP A 25 11.90 -4.83 13.40
CA ASP A 25 11.18 -5.38 14.56
C ASP A 25 10.65 -4.21 15.43
N ALA A 26 9.35 -4.19 15.74
CA ALA A 26 8.62 -3.04 16.29
C ALA A 26 9.02 -2.60 17.74
N PRO A 27 8.65 -1.38 18.16
CA PRO A 27 9.12 -0.13 17.58
C PRO A 27 10.56 0.12 18.07
N GLY A 28 11.52 0.01 17.17
CA GLY A 28 12.82 0.63 17.41
C GLY A 28 12.69 2.15 17.54
N SER A 29 13.81 2.80 17.91
CA SER A 29 13.89 4.27 17.94
C SER A 29 13.30 4.91 16.66
N PRO A 30 12.38 5.88 16.77
CA PRO A 30 11.83 6.60 15.63
C PRO A 30 12.91 7.24 14.76
N ALA A 31 14.03 7.66 15.36
CA ALA A 31 15.15 8.24 14.64
C ALA A 31 15.89 7.21 13.77
N LEU A 32 16.01 5.97 14.25
CA LEU A 32 16.56 4.86 13.47
C LEU A 32 15.62 4.51 12.31
N VAL A 33 14.31 4.40 12.58
CA VAL A 33 13.30 4.07 11.57
C VAL A 33 13.29 5.13 10.46
N ALA A 34 13.30 6.42 10.82
CA ALA A 34 13.35 7.51 9.85
C ALA A 34 14.62 7.47 9.00
N ALA A 35 15.78 7.21 9.60
CA ALA A 35 17.05 7.09 8.87
C ALA A 35 17.04 5.90 7.89
N LEU A 36 16.54 4.74 8.30
CA LEU A 36 16.41 3.56 7.45
C LEU A 36 15.40 3.77 6.32
N HIS A 37 14.26 4.39 6.62
CA HIS A 37 13.23 4.71 5.63
C HIS A 37 13.75 5.70 4.57
N ALA A 38 14.51 6.72 4.98
CA ALA A 38 15.13 7.66 4.04
C ALA A 38 16.10 6.98 3.07
N CYS A 39 16.68 5.84 3.45
CA CYS A 39 17.60 5.09 2.59
C CYS A 39 16.89 4.27 1.52
N LEU A 40 15.58 4.02 1.63
CA LEU A 40 14.83 3.26 0.63
C LEU A 40 14.82 3.92 -0.76
N GLY A 41 14.95 5.26 -0.81
CA GLY A 41 15.06 6.02 -2.07
C GLY A 41 16.46 6.04 -2.67
N VAL A 42 17.46 5.41 -2.04
CA VAL A 42 18.83 5.39 -2.54
C VAL A 42 18.93 4.34 -3.65
N SER A 43 19.48 4.74 -4.80
CA SER A 43 19.64 3.87 -5.96
C SER A 43 20.94 4.21 -6.71
N GLY A 44 21.51 3.22 -7.38
CA GLY A 44 22.71 3.38 -8.20
C GLY A 44 24.04 3.34 -7.42
N PRO A 45 25.16 3.68 -8.10
CA PRO A 45 26.50 3.49 -7.55
C PRO A 45 26.76 4.39 -6.32
N GLY A 46 27.24 3.79 -5.23
CA GLY A 46 27.52 4.49 -3.96
C GLY A 46 26.50 4.20 -2.85
N ALA A 47 25.45 3.42 -3.12
CA ALA A 47 24.50 2.95 -2.11
C ALA A 47 25.20 2.27 -0.93
N GLU A 48 26.31 1.56 -1.17
CA GLU A 48 27.12 0.92 -0.13
C GLU A 48 27.74 1.91 0.85
N ARG A 49 28.13 3.11 0.40
CA ARG A 49 28.65 4.16 1.28
C ARG A 49 27.54 4.78 2.12
N VAL A 50 26.36 4.95 1.56
CA VAL A 50 25.21 5.48 2.30
C VAL A 50 24.81 4.50 3.41
N LEU A 51 24.68 3.21 3.07
CA LEU A 51 24.38 2.17 4.05
C LEU A 51 25.50 2.01 5.09
N GLY A 52 26.77 2.13 4.69
CA GLY A 52 27.90 2.15 5.62
C GLY A 52 27.87 3.34 6.59
N ALA A 53 27.51 4.53 6.11
CA ALA A 53 27.36 5.71 6.96
C ALA A 53 26.21 5.55 7.96
N VAL A 54 25.09 4.96 7.52
CA VAL A 54 23.94 4.64 8.37
C VAL A 54 24.32 3.63 9.44
N ALA A 55 25.08 2.57 9.09
CA ALA A 55 25.59 1.60 10.05
C ALA A 55 26.35 2.27 11.21
N GLY A 56 27.22 3.25 10.90
CA GLY A 56 27.95 4.04 11.91
C GLY A 56 27.08 5.00 12.75
N GLN A 57 25.81 5.18 12.40
CA GLN A 57 24.82 5.92 13.21
C GLN A 57 23.87 5.01 13.99
N VAL A 58 23.71 3.72 13.61
CA VAL A 58 22.71 2.82 14.20
C VAL A 58 22.80 2.79 15.73
N SER A 59 24.01 2.61 16.27
CA SER A 59 24.22 2.55 17.72
C SER A 59 23.94 3.87 18.45
N ARG A 60 23.91 5.01 17.75
CA ARG A 60 23.54 6.33 18.29
C ARG A 60 22.05 6.61 18.17
N LEU A 61 21.43 6.07 17.13
CA LEU A 61 20.03 6.27 16.83
C LEU A 61 19.16 5.27 17.59
N ALA A 62 19.64 4.06 17.88
CA ALA A 62 18.87 3.03 18.57
C ALA A 62 18.86 3.22 20.09
N ASP A 63 17.67 3.11 20.70
CA ASP A 63 17.48 3.09 22.16
C ASP A 63 17.78 1.71 22.80
N GLY A 64 18.27 0.74 22.02
CA GLY A 64 18.49 -0.65 22.44
C GLY A 64 18.97 -1.56 21.30
N PRO A 65 18.98 -2.90 21.48
CA PRO A 65 19.39 -3.84 20.43
C PRO A 65 18.40 -3.79 19.25
N ALA A 66 18.78 -3.10 18.19
CA ALA A 66 17.96 -2.96 16.99
C ALA A 66 18.03 -4.22 16.13
N SER A 67 16.87 -4.78 15.78
CA SER A 67 16.72 -5.83 14.77
C SER A 67 16.06 -5.24 13.53
N PHE A 68 16.81 -5.16 12.44
CA PHE A 68 16.32 -4.62 11.18
C PHE A 68 17.08 -5.21 10.00
N ALA A 69 16.52 -5.04 8.81
CA ALA A 69 17.08 -5.46 7.54
C ALA A 69 16.67 -4.47 6.47
N LEU A 70 17.63 -3.83 5.79
CA LEU A 70 17.42 -2.95 4.66
C LEU A 70 18.13 -3.55 3.46
N VAL A 71 17.42 -3.73 2.36
CA VAL A 71 17.98 -4.20 1.09
C VAL A 71 17.60 -3.23 -0.03
N LEU A 72 18.58 -2.82 -0.81
CA LEU A 72 18.42 -2.01 -2.01
C LEU A 72 18.75 -2.90 -3.20
N ALA A 73 17.74 -3.21 -4.01
CA ALA A 73 17.89 -3.96 -5.24
C ALA A 73 18.07 -3.01 -6.43
N ASP A 74 19.20 -3.13 -7.13
CA ASP A 74 19.43 -2.48 -8.41
C ASP A 74 19.22 -3.48 -9.55
N THR A 75 18.11 -3.33 -10.27
CA THR A 75 17.74 -4.17 -11.43
C THR A 75 18.14 -3.56 -12.77
N SER A 76 18.80 -2.39 -12.78
CA SER A 76 19.04 -1.60 -13.99
C SER A 76 20.07 -2.18 -14.97
N GLY A 77 20.78 -3.27 -14.60
CA GLY A 77 21.91 -3.84 -15.36
C GLY A 77 21.74 -5.27 -15.89
N GLY A 78 20.55 -5.87 -15.82
CA GLY A 78 20.27 -7.22 -16.39
C GLY A 78 20.74 -8.41 -15.53
N THR A 79 21.81 -8.27 -14.74
CA THR A 79 22.13 -9.13 -13.59
C THR A 79 22.00 -8.27 -12.35
N GLY A 80 20.80 -8.18 -11.79
CA GLY A 80 20.52 -7.25 -10.70
C GLY A 80 21.50 -7.44 -9.54
N ALA A 81 21.98 -6.35 -8.95
CA ALA A 81 22.89 -6.35 -7.82
C ALA A 81 22.20 -5.77 -6.58
N GLY A 82 22.44 -6.39 -5.44
CA GLY A 82 21.88 -5.94 -4.16
C GLY A 82 22.93 -5.31 -3.25
N VAL A 83 22.49 -4.33 -2.46
CA VAL A 83 23.20 -3.85 -1.28
C VAL A 83 22.29 -4.04 -0.08
N ALA A 84 22.79 -4.66 0.99
CA ALA A 84 22.01 -4.99 2.16
C ALA A 84 22.73 -4.58 3.45
N LEU A 85 21.99 -4.00 4.39
CA LEU A 85 22.43 -3.65 5.73
C LEU A 85 21.45 -4.26 6.73
N TRP A 86 21.95 -5.04 7.69
CA TRP A 86 21.09 -5.65 8.70
C TRP A 86 21.75 -5.76 10.07
N SER A 87 20.92 -5.92 11.09
CA SER A 87 21.31 -6.13 12.48
C SER A 87 20.33 -7.08 13.18
N GLY A 88 20.81 -7.75 14.23
CA GLY A 88 20.00 -8.62 15.06
C GLY A 88 19.37 -9.76 14.26
N LYS A 89 18.04 -9.86 14.31
CA LYS A 89 17.30 -10.97 13.67
C LYS A 89 17.10 -10.82 12.17
N GLY A 90 17.28 -9.62 11.60
CA GLY A 90 16.87 -9.28 10.22
C GLY A 90 17.79 -9.82 9.12
N GLN A 91 18.11 -11.10 9.12
CA GLN A 91 19.03 -11.64 8.12
C GLN A 91 18.36 -11.77 6.74
N PRO A 92 18.84 -11.07 5.70
CA PRO A 92 18.31 -11.24 4.35
C PRO A 92 18.78 -12.55 3.72
N ALA A 93 17.95 -13.12 2.85
CA ALA A 93 18.26 -14.34 2.11
C ALA A 93 17.85 -14.21 0.64
N VAL A 94 18.67 -14.75 -0.27
CA VAL A 94 18.39 -14.82 -1.70
C VAL A 94 18.18 -16.28 -2.08
N ASP A 95 17.02 -16.60 -2.65
CA ASP A 95 16.65 -17.97 -3.02
C ASP A 95 16.81 -18.98 -1.86
N GLY A 96 16.52 -18.52 -0.64
CA GLY A 96 16.66 -19.30 0.59
C GLY A 96 18.08 -19.39 1.15
N VAL A 97 19.08 -18.84 0.45
CA VAL A 97 20.49 -18.78 0.90
C VAL A 97 20.74 -17.46 1.62
N PRO A 98 21.18 -17.48 2.90
CA PRO A 98 21.49 -16.25 3.63
C PRO A 98 22.58 -15.42 2.95
N VAL A 99 22.37 -14.11 2.87
CA VAL A 99 23.37 -13.20 2.32
C VAL A 99 24.54 -13.09 3.29
N SER A 100 25.76 -13.20 2.76
CA SER A 100 26.99 -13.01 3.50
C SER A 100 27.49 -11.58 3.35
N GLY A 101 27.93 -10.97 4.45
CA GLY A 101 28.44 -9.60 4.47
C GLY A 101 29.56 -9.41 5.49
N SER A 102 30.14 -8.21 5.49
CA SER A 102 31.16 -7.79 6.46
C SER A 102 30.52 -7.09 7.65
N ALA A 103 31.04 -7.34 8.85
CA ALA A 103 30.60 -6.61 10.05
C ALA A 103 31.06 -5.14 9.98
N VAL A 104 30.14 -4.21 10.24
CA VAL A 104 30.37 -2.75 10.25
C VAL A 104 29.57 -2.15 11.40
N ASP A 105 30.26 -1.60 12.40
CA ASP A 105 29.67 -0.83 13.52
C ASP A 105 28.46 -1.50 14.22
N GLY A 106 28.51 -2.81 14.43
CA GLY A 106 27.43 -3.58 15.07
C GLY A 106 26.33 -4.05 14.12
N CYS A 107 26.44 -3.72 12.84
CA CYS A 107 25.61 -4.22 11.75
C CYS A 107 26.42 -5.16 10.83
N THR A 108 25.76 -5.78 9.87
CA THR A 108 26.40 -6.49 8.76
C THR A 108 26.01 -5.82 7.46
N LEU A 109 27.01 -5.50 6.62
CA LEU A 109 26.86 -4.87 5.32
C LEU A 109 27.30 -5.86 4.22
N ALA A 110 26.44 -6.09 3.25
CA ALA A 110 26.76 -6.80 2.02
C ALA A 110 26.52 -5.90 0.82
N SER A 111 27.37 -5.99 -0.20
CA SER A 111 27.23 -5.22 -1.43
C SER A 111 27.61 -6.09 -2.63
N GLY A 112 26.95 -5.84 -3.76
CA GLY A 112 27.25 -6.53 -5.02
C GLY A 112 26.85 -8.00 -5.04
N PHE A 113 25.96 -8.45 -4.16
CA PHE A 113 25.42 -9.81 -4.24
C PHE A 113 24.44 -9.91 -5.40
N ALA A 114 24.43 -11.05 -6.09
CA ALA A 114 23.50 -11.28 -7.18
C ALA A 114 22.07 -11.39 -6.65
N LEU A 115 21.16 -10.62 -7.26
CA LEU A 115 19.73 -10.75 -7.00
C LEU A 115 19.24 -12.03 -7.70
N GLY A 116 18.63 -12.92 -6.91
CA GLY A 116 18.07 -14.20 -7.35
C GLY A 116 16.67 -14.05 -7.93
N GLN A 117 15.88 -15.13 -7.89
CA GLN A 117 14.45 -15.06 -8.23
C GLN A 117 13.62 -14.48 -7.07
N THR A 118 14.05 -14.78 -5.85
CA THR A 118 13.36 -14.42 -4.62
C THR A 118 14.34 -13.80 -3.63
N LEU A 119 13.99 -12.63 -3.10
CA LEU A 119 14.71 -11.96 -2.02
C LEU A 119 13.80 -11.92 -0.80
N TYR A 120 14.24 -12.52 0.30
CA TYR A 120 13.56 -12.49 1.58
C TYR A 120 14.24 -11.51 2.53
N VAL A 121 13.43 -10.70 3.22
CA VAL A 121 13.85 -9.73 4.23
C VAL A 121 12.95 -9.91 5.44
N GLY A 122 13.52 -10.36 6.56
CA GLY A 122 12.77 -10.63 7.78
C GLY A 122 13.59 -11.44 8.79
N PRO A 123 12.98 -11.90 9.89
CA PRO A 123 13.61 -12.75 10.87
C PRO A 123 13.68 -14.19 10.36
N GLY A 124 14.83 -14.84 10.59
CA GLY A 124 15.01 -16.26 10.32
C GLY A 124 14.91 -16.64 8.84
N GLN A 125 14.26 -17.76 8.54
CA GLN A 125 14.00 -18.24 7.18
C GLN A 125 12.51 -18.13 6.85
N PRO A 126 12.15 -17.87 5.58
CA PRO A 126 10.75 -17.84 5.17
C PRO A 126 10.12 -19.21 5.42
N ALA A 127 9.02 -19.26 6.20
CA ALA A 127 8.30 -20.50 6.44
C ALA A 127 7.66 -20.99 5.12
N ALA A 128 7.96 -22.22 4.73
CA ALA A 128 7.31 -22.85 3.59
C ALA A 128 5.83 -23.13 3.94
N ALA A 129 4.93 -22.63 3.09
CA ALA A 129 3.47 -22.75 3.13
C ALA A 129 2.72 -21.73 4.01
N MET A 130 2.30 -20.63 3.37
CA MET A 130 1.16 -19.81 3.79
C MET A 130 -0.14 -20.64 3.70
N PRO A 131 -1.05 -20.52 4.68
CA PRO A 131 -2.46 -20.84 4.48
C PRO A 131 -3.05 -19.92 3.38
N PRO A 132 -4.02 -20.37 2.57
CA PRO A 132 -4.63 -19.53 1.55
C PRO A 132 -5.48 -18.44 2.19
N GLY A 133 -4.98 -17.21 2.22
CA GLY A 133 -5.71 -16.04 2.73
C GLY A 133 -4.81 -14.83 2.91
N VAL A 134 -4.85 -13.92 1.94
CA VAL A 134 -4.27 -12.57 1.94
C VAL A 134 -2.73 -12.51 1.87
N ALA A 135 -2.17 -12.84 0.69
CA ALA A 135 -0.86 -12.31 0.32
C ALA A 135 -1.04 -10.82 -0.02
N LEU A 136 -0.57 -9.93 0.85
CA LEU A 136 -0.52 -8.49 0.57
C LEU A 136 0.65 -8.25 -0.40
N ASP A 137 0.35 -7.79 -1.61
CA ASP A 137 1.35 -7.35 -2.58
C ASP A 137 1.69 -5.88 -2.31
N LEU A 138 2.81 -5.64 -1.66
CA LEU A 138 3.28 -4.30 -1.34
C LEU A 138 3.97 -3.69 -2.56
N VAL A 139 3.30 -2.76 -3.23
CA VAL A 139 3.89 -2.02 -4.36
C VAL A 139 4.81 -0.91 -3.85
N GLU A 140 4.32 -0.12 -2.90
CA GLU A 140 5.05 0.98 -2.25
C GLU A 140 4.38 1.29 -0.89
N GLY A 141 5.15 1.82 0.05
CA GLY A 141 4.66 2.24 1.37
C GLY A 141 5.05 1.27 2.48
N THR A 142 4.37 1.38 3.62
CA THR A 142 4.69 0.66 4.86
C THR A 142 3.49 -0.13 5.34
N VAL A 143 3.69 -1.39 5.73
CA VAL A 143 2.65 -2.28 6.24
C VAL A 143 3.18 -3.12 7.41
N PRO A 144 2.32 -3.54 8.35
CA PRO A 144 2.70 -4.51 9.36
C PRO A 144 2.92 -5.89 8.73
N GLY A 145 4.02 -6.55 9.09
CA GLY A 145 4.36 -7.88 8.64
C GLY A 145 5.60 -8.44 9.33
N SER A 146 5.65 -9.76 9.54
CA SER A 146 6.82 -10.43 10.10
C SER A 146 8.00 -10.46 9.14
N GLY A 147 7.81 -10.20 7.85
CA GLY A 147 8.86 -10.18 6.84
C GLY A 147 8.27 -9.96 5.45
N ALA A 148 9.11 -9.89 4.43
CA ALA A 148 8.70 -9.69 3.07
C ALA A 148 9.51 -10.53 2.09
N LEU A 149 8.84 -11.01 1.04
CA LEU A 149 9.43 -11.76 -0.06
C LEU A 149 9.23 -10.96 -1.35
N LEU A 150 10.32 -10.47 -1.92
CA LEU A 150 10.35 -9.82 -3.21
C LEU A 150 10.65 -10.85 -4.30
N GLN A 151 9.69 -11.10 -5.18
CA GLN A 151 9.86 -11.81 -6.44
C GLN A 151 10.31 -10.83 -7.51
N LEU A 152 11.55 -11.01 -7.96
CA LEU A 152 12.10 -10.22 -9.05
C LEU A 152 11.56 -10.75 -10.37
N ALA A 153 11.02 -9.86 -11.19
CA ALA A 153 10.56 -10.22 -12.52
C ALA A 153 11.77 -10.63 -13.36
N ALA A 154 11.79 -11.89 -13.81
CA ALA A 154 12.82 -12.35 -14.74
C ALA A 154 12.84 -11.42 -15.96
N PRO A 155 14.03 -11.01 -16.46
CA PRO A 155 14.12 -10.26 -17.70
C PRO A 155 13.42 -11.09 -18.78
N ALA A 156 12.41 -10.50 -19.43
CA ALA A 156 11.69 -11.17 -20.50
C ALA A 156 12.73 -11.64 -21.53
N SER A 157 12.81 -12.95 -21.77
CA SER A 157 13.58 -13.47 -22.88
C SER A 157 13.11 -12.73 -24.15
N PRO A 158 14.01 -12.21 -25.00
CA PRO A 158 13.56 -11.60 -26.25
C PRO A 158 12.80 -12.68 -27.00
N SER A 159 11.48 -12.53 -27.09
CA SER A 159 10.64 -13.39 -27.90
C SER A 159 11.23 -13.32 -29.31
N VAL A 160 11.74 -14.44 -29.80
CA VAL A 160 12.26 -14.55 -31.17
C VAL A 160 11.13 -14.09 -32.08
N ALA A 161 11.29 -12.88 -32.64
CA ALA A 161 10.36 -12.36 -33.62
C ALA A 161 10.31 -13.36 -34.78
N VAL A 162 9.16 -14.02 -34.92
CA VAL A 162 8.84 -14.76 -36.14
C VAL A 162 8.85 -13.73 -37.27
N PRO A 163 9.69 -13.88 -38.30
CA PRO A 163 9.73 -12.91 -39.39
C PRO A 163 8.36 -12.86 -40.06
N PRO A 164 7.83 -11.66 -40.38
CA PRO A 164 6.60 -11.56 -41.15
C PRO A 164 6.81 -12.19 -42.52
N ALA A 165 5.89 -13.06 -42.92
CA ALA A 165 5.87 -13.63 -44.25
C ALA A 165 5.78 -12.50 -45.29
N THR A 166 6.77 -12.45 -46.18
CA THR A 166 6.84 -11.53 -47.31
C THR A 166 5.57 -11.61 -48.14
N SER A 167 4.88 -10.47 -48.29
CA SER A 167 3.79 -10.27 -49.22
C SER A 167 4.28 -10.38 -50.67
N LEU A 168 3.55 -11.17 -51.47
CA LEU A 168 3.71 -11.25 -52.93
C LEU A 168 3.21 -9.96 -53.59
N PRO A 169 3.84 -9.48 -54.67
CA PRO A 169 3.38 -8.30 -55.38
C PRO A 169 2.15 -8.60 -56.26
N THR A 170 1.25 -7.62 -56.27
CA THR A 170 0.05 -7.52 -57.09
C THR A 170 0.40 -7.34 -58.55
N GLY A 171 -0.24 -8.10 -59.44
CA GLY A 171 -0.16 -7.89 -60.88
C GLY A 171 -1.10 -8.78 -61.68
N GLU A 172 -2.06 -8.13 -62.34
CA GLU A 172 -2.75 -8.52 -63.57
C GLU A 172 -4.15 -9.15 -63.50
N SER A 173 -5.02 -8.39 -64.15
CA SER A 173 -6.44 -8.51 -64.46
C SER A 173 -6.77 -9.65 -65.41
N PHE A 174 -7.85 -10.36 -65.12
CA PHE A 174 -8.66 -11.01 -66.16
C PHE A 174 -10.14 -11.03 -65.76
N THR A 175 -10.98 -10.52 -66.65
CA THR A 175 -12.45 -10.44 -66.55
C THR A 175 -13.12 -11.68 -67.14
N ALA A 176 -14.07 -12.27 -66.42
CA ALA A 176 -15.24 -13.04 -66.89
C ALA A 176 -15.89 -13.69 -65.65
N GLY A 177 -17.19 -13.78 -65.44
CA GLY A 177 -18.41 -13.46 -66.17
C GLY A 177 -19.56 -14.05 -65.34
N SER A 178 -20.66 -13.29 -65.27
CA SER A 178 -22.06 -13.68 -65.01
C SER A 178 -22.42 -14.92 -64.16
N ASP A 179 -23.23 -14.67 -63.13
CA ASP A 179 -24.68 -14.95 -63.08
C ASP A 179 -25.20 -15.65 -61.81
N ALA A 180 -26.37 -15.16 -61.39
CA ALA A 180 -27.44 -15.78 -60.61
C ALA A 180 -27.18 -16.55 -59.29
N GLY A 181 -27.83 -16.05 -58.22
CA GLY A 181 -29.00 -16.76 -57.69
C GLY A 181 -28.95 -17.35 -56.27
N PHE A 182 -29.93 -16.92 -55.47
CA PHE A 182 -30.57 -17.63 -54.34
C PHE A 182 -29.68 -17.90 -53.10
N GLY A 183 -30.12 -17.82 -51.85
CA GLY A 183 -31.43 -17.74 -51.25
C GLY A 183 -31.35 -18.37 -49.85
N ASN A 184 -31.38 -17.52 -48.82
CA ASN A 184 -31.99 -17.71 -47.50
C ASN A 184 -31.55 -18.84 -46.51
N SER A 185 -31.44 -18.39 -45.25
CA SER A 185 -31.70 -19.05 -43.96
C SER A 185 -30.58 -19.82 -43.22
N GLY A 186 -30.32 -19.35 -41.99
CA GLY A 186 -29.71 -20.17 -40.93
C GLY A 186 -29.06 -19.37 -39.79
N ARG A 187 -29.87 -18.91 -38.82
CA ARG A 187 -29.47 -18.26 -37.54
C ARG A 187 -28.34 -18.98 -36.80
N VAL A 188 -27.41 -18.25 -36.15
CA VAL A 188 -26.98 -18.43 -34.74
C VAL A 188 -26.42 -17.10 -34.19
N ALA A 189 -26.74 -16.81 -32.92
CA ALA A 189 -26.40 -15.62 -32.14
C ALA A 189 -24.97 -15.63 -31.57
N SER A 190 -24.39 -14.44 -31.33
CA SER A 190 -23.60 -14.12 -30.13
C SER A 190 -23.22 -12.64 -30.08
N GLN A 191 -23.05 -12.15 -28.85
CA GLN A 191 -22.84 -10.78 -28.42
C GLN A 191 -21.48 -10.15 -28.82
N PRO A 192 -21.33 -8.82 -28.67
CA PRO A 192 -20.15 -8.04 -29.06
C PRO A 192 -19.19 -7.84 -27.89
N VAL A 193 -17.88 -8.04 -28.09
CA VAL A 193 -16.83 -7.58 -27.15
C VAL A 193 -15.54 -7.27 -27.92
N GLY A 194 -14.91 -6.15 -27.58
CA GLY A 194 -13.49 -5.86 -27.81
C GLY A 194 -13.24 -4.86 -28.93
N GLN A 195 -13.37 -3.56 -28.67
CA GLN A 195 -12.28 -2.67 -28.24
C GLN A 195 -11.05 -2.71 -29.14
N GLY A 196 -10.72 -1.55 -29.72
CA GLY A 196 -9.38 -1.33 -30.23
C GLY A 196 -9.30 -0.17 -31.19
N GLY A 197 -9.07 1.02 -30.64
CA GLY A 197 -8.51 2.13 -31.43
C GLY A 197 -9.24 3.44 -31.20
N GLU A 198 -8.44 4.44 -30.86
CA GLU A 198 -8.67 5.87 -31.04
C GLU A 198 -9.85 6.53 -30.31
N GLN A 199 -9.61 6.89 -29.05
CA GLN A 199 -10.13 8.18 -28.58
C GLN A 199 -9.07 8.86 -27.71
N THR A 200 -8.41 9.83 -28.33
CA THR A 200 -7.95 11.11 -27.79
C THR A 200 -8.00 11.24 -26.27
N ALA A 201 -6.87 11.61 -25.67
CA ALA A 201 -6.76 12.11 -24.30
C ALA A 201 -7.82 13.19 -24.02
N PHE A 202 -9.00 12.77 -23.61
CA PHE A 202 -9.96 13.60 -22.92
C PHE A 202 -9.46 13.68 -21.49
N TRP A 203 -9.02 14.87 -21.10
CA TRP A 203 -8.95 15.28 -19.70
C TRP A 203 -10.17 14.73 -18.97
N ARG A 204 -9.97 13.69 -18.17
CA ARG A 204 -10.93 13.28 -17.16
C ARG A 204 -10.47 14.02 -15.90
N PRO A 205 -11.26 14.94 -15.34
CA PRO A 205 -10.96 15.44 -14.00
C PRO A 205 -10.81 14.21 -13.10
N GLU A 206 -9.74 14.16 -12.30
CA GLU A 206 -9.64 13.17 -11.23
C GLU A 206 -10.99 13.13 -10.50
N PRO A 207 -11.56 11.94 -10.21
CA PRO A 207 -12.72 11.88 -9.36
C PRO A 207 -12.38 12.66 -8.08
N PRO A 208 -13.26 13.57 -7.61
CA PRO A 208 -12.95 14.41 -6.47
C PRO A 208 -12.50 13.50 -5.34
N ALA A 209 -11.32 13.74 -4.78
CA ALA A 209 -10.80 12.91 -3.72
C ALA A 209 -11.86 12.80 -2.60
N ALA A 210 -11.98 11.64 -1.99
CA ALA A 210 -12.89 11.48 -0.86
C ALA A 210 -12.30 12.26 0.34
N PRO A 211 -13.12 12.93 1.16
CA PRO A 211 -12.67 13.42 2.45
C PRO A 211 -12.09 12.28 3.28
N VAL A 212 -11.13 12.57 4.16
CA VAL A 212 -10.45 11.57 4.98
C VAL A 212 -10.53 11.90 6.47
N LEU A 213 -10.59 10.85 7.28
CA LEU A 213 -10.46 10.90 8.73
C LEU A 213 -9.09 10.34 9.09
N ARG A 214 -8.24 11.20 9.66
CA ARG A 214 -6.93 10.84 10.19
C ARG A 214 -7.00 10.65 11.69
N PHE A 215 -6.73 9.46 12.15
CA PHE A 215 -6.67 9.15 13.56
C PHE A 215 -5.29 9.50 14.12
N ASP A 216 -5.23 9.78 15.42
CA ASP A 216 -3.99 10.05 16.16
C ASP A 216 -3.02 8.86 16.19
N ASP A 217 -3.53 7.64 16.02
CA ASP A 217 -2.75 6.41 15.85
C ASP A 217 -2.14 6.23 14.44
N GLY A 218 -2.44 7.15 13.52
CA GLY A 218 -1.97 7.12 12.14
C GLY A 218 -2.88 6.37 11.16
N LEU A 219 -3.99 5.78 11.62
CA LEU A 219 -5.02 5.21 10.74
C LEU A 219 -5.62 6.32 9.87
N VAL A 220 -5.83 6.03 8.58
CA VAL A 220 -6.49 6.93 7.64
C VAL A 220 -7.70 6.21 7.06
N VAL A 221 -8.88 6.80 7.23
CA VAL A 221 -10.14 6.23 6.73
C VAL A 221 -10.77 7.20 5.73
N ASN A 222 -11.03 6.73 4.52
CA ASN A 222 -11.75 7.50 3.51
C ASN A 222 -13.24 7.60 3.87
N VAL A 223 -13.83 8.78 3.73
CA VAL A 223 -15.27 9.03 3.88
C VAL A 223 -15.92 8.99 2.50
N ASP A 224 -15.96 7.80 1.92
CA ASP A 224 -16.62 7.51 0.65
C ASP A 224 -18.10 7.15 0.82
N GLU A 225 -18.47 6.59 1.96
CA GLU A 225 -19.83 6.25 2.41
C GLU A 225 -20.07 6.70 3.86
N ASP A 226 -21.29 6.53 4.38
CA ASP A 226 -21.58 6.80 5.78
C ASP A 226 -20.79 5.85 6.69
N LEU A 227 -20.27 6.34 7.81
CA LEU A 227 -19.42 5.58 8.73
C LEU A 227 -20.02 5.56 10.12
N VAL A 228 -19.84 4.47 10.85
CA VAL A 228 -20.10 4.40 12.30
C VAL A 228 -18.79 4.17 13.02
N LEU A 229 -18.41 5.15 13.83
CA LEU A 229 -17.20 5.15 14.65
C LEU A 229 -17.52 4.62 16.05
N GLY A 230 -16.67 3.76 16.59
CA GLY A 230 -16.79 3.32 17.97
C GLY A 230 -15.93 2.10 18.27
N ARG A 231 -16.03 1.57 19.49
CA ARG A 231 -15.22 0.42 19.91
C ARG A 231 -15.61 -0.89 19.19
N ARG A 232 -16.91 -1.08 18.95
CA ARG A 232 -17.50 -2.27 18.30
C ARG A 232 -18.72 -1.85 17.48
N PRO A 233 -18.52 -1.12 16.37
CA PRO A 233 -19.60 -0.51 15.61
C PRO A 233 -20.41 -1.52 14.78
N ASP A 234 -19.91 -2.75 14.61
CA ASP A 234 -20.50 -3.80 13.78
C ASP A 234 -21.96 -4.15 14.15
N GLY A 235 -22.32 -3.95 15.42
CA GLY A 235 -23.65 -4.25 15.94
C GLY A 235 -24.68 -3.12 15.78
N HIS A 236 -24.29 -1.96 15.25
CA HIS A 236 -25.21 -0.82 15.12
C HIS A 236 -26.18 -0.99 13.96
N ASP A 237 -27.42 -0.53 14.10
CA ASP A 237 -28.48 -0.69 13.08
C ASP A 237 -28.07 -0.16 11.70
N LEU A 238 -27.37 0.97 11.62
CA LEU A 238 -26.86 1.51 10.35
C LEU A 238 -25.86 0.58 9.66
N VAL A 239 -25.05 -0.16 10.43
CA VAL A 239 -24.07 -1.11 9.89
C VAL A 239 -24.76 -2.42 9.50
N THR A 240 -25.62 -2.95 10.36
CA THR A 240 -26.32 -4.22 10.10
C THR A 240 -27.31 -4.12 8.94
N THR A 241 -27.86 -2.93 8.70
CA THR A 241 -28.71 -2.64 7.53
C THR A 241 -27.92 -2.35 6.26
N GLY A 242 -26.59 -2.25 6.32
CA GLY A 242 -25.71 -1.97 5.18
C GLY A 242 -25.75 -0.52 4.70
N ASN A 243 -26.23 0.40 5.53
CA ASN A 243 -26.29 1.83 5.21
C ASN A 243 -25.01 2.58 5.61
N ALA A 244 -24.17 1.99 6.47
CA ALA A 244 -22.90 2.59 6.90
C ALA A 244 -21.81 1.53 7.12
N ARG A 245 -20.55 1.92 6.92
CA ARG A 245 -19.38 1.08 7.19
C ARG A 245 -18.92 1.20 8.65
N PRO A 246 -18.63 0.07 9.33
CA PRO A 246 -18.07 0.11 10.68
C PRO A 246 -16.61 0.54 10.65
N VAL A 247 -16.23 1.45 11.54
CA VAL A 247 -14.84 1.87 11.77
C VAL A 247 -14.49 1.62 13.24
N PRO A 248 -13.88 0.46 13.56
CA PRO A 248 -13.52 0.13 14.92
C PRO A 248 -12.35 1.01 15.40
N ILE A 249 -12.51 1.64 16.55
CA ILE A 249 -11.49 2.45 17.23
C ILE A 249 -10.95 1.65 18.41
N ALA A 250 -9.63 1.54 18.51
CA ALA A 250 -8.98 0.87 19.61
C ALA A 250 -9.25 1.60 20.93
N ASP A 251 -9.90 0.93 21.87
CA ASP A 251 -10.24 1.49 23.17
C ASP A 251 -9.84 0.52 24.28
N THR A 252 -8.71 0.83 24.94
CA THR A 252 -8.16 0.00 26.02
C THR A 252 -8.75 0.34 27.39
N GLN A 253 -9.35 1.53 27.54
CA GLN A 253 -9.89 2.04 28.81
C GLN A 253 -11.42 1.99 28.88
N ASN A 254 -12.09 1.46 27.86
CA ASN A 254 -13.55 1.35 27.77
C ASN A 254 -14.25 2.73 27.83
N VAL A 255 -13.60 3.75 27.28
CA VAL A 255 -14.10 5.14 27.23
C VAL A 255 -14.87 5.44 25.94
N LEU A 256 -14.83 4.57 24.94
CA LEU A 256 -15.66 4.66 23.74
C LEU A 256 -16.84 3.69 23.80
N SER A 257 -18.05 4.21 23.56
CA SER A 257 -19.23 3.40 23.28
C SER A 257 -19.02 2.48 22.06
N SER A 258 -19.78 1.37 22.01
CA SER A 258 -19.71 0.40 20.91
C SER A 258 -19.98 1.06 19.55
N ALA A 259 -21.06 1.84 19.46
CA ALA A 259 -21.27 2.85 18.43
C ALA A 259 -21.27 4.21 19.14
N HIS A 260 -20.33 5.08 18.78
CA HIS A 260 -20.08 6.34 19.49
C HIS A 260 -20.59 7.53 18.67
N ALA A 261 -20.20 7.59 17.40
CA ALA A 261 -20.63 8.63 16.50
C ALA A 261 -20.85 8.07 15.09
N ALA A 262 -21.69 8.74 14.32
CA ALA A 262 -21.88 8.49 12.90
C ALA A 262 -21.32 9.66 12.10
N ILE A 263 -20.64 9.33 11.01
CA ILE A 263 -20.24 10.27 9.97
C ILE A 263 -21.19 10.03 8.81
N GLN A 264 -21.92 11.06 8.42
CA GLN A 264 -22.85 11.01 7.30
C GLN A 264 -22.34 11.89 6.18
N ARG A 265 -22.33 11.36 4.96
CA ARG A 265 -21.85 12.06 3.78
C ARG A 265 -23.02 12.36 2.85
N ALA A 266 -23.35 13.65 2.73
CA ALA A 266 -24.31 14.16 1.77
C ALA A 266 -23.55 14.85 0.61
N GLY A 267 -23.04 14.06 -0.33
CA GLY A 267 -22.25 14.57 -1.45
C GLY A 267 -20.86 15.07 -1.03
N ARG A 268 -20.69 16.38 -0.89
CA ARG A 268 -19.43 16.99 -0.39
C ARG A 268 -19.50 17.39 1.08
N GLU A 269 -20.70 17.56 1.60
CA GLU A 269 -20.91 17.87 3.01
C GLU A 269 -20.76 16.60 3.82
N VAL A 270 -19.94 16.68 4.86
CA VAL A 270 -19.75 15.61 5.83
C VAL A 270 -20.23 16.16 7.18
N SER A 271 -21.10 15.41 7.84
CA SER A 271 -21.60 15.77 9.17
C SER A 271 -21.29 14.67 10.17
N LEU A 272 -20.89 15.08 11.37
CA LEU A 272 -20.68 14.24 12.53
C LEU A 272 -21.92 14.30 13.43
N THR A 273 -22.44 13.14 13.81
CA THR A 273 -23.57 13.01 14.74
C THR A 273 -23.15 12.11 15.90
N ASP A 274 -23.24 12.60 17.13
CA ASP A 274 -23.06 11.76 18.32
C ASP A 274 -24.26 10.80 18.48
N LEU A 275 -24.01 9.51 18.67
CA LEU A 275 -25.06 8.48 18.75
C LEU A 275 -25.56 8.23 20.18
N GLY A 276 -25.44 9.22 21.07
CA GLY A 276 -25.73 9.06 22.50
C GLY A 276 -24.58 8.40 23.23
N SER A 277 -23.35 8.81 22.92
CA SER A 277 -22.16 8.25 23.56
C SER A 277 -22.13 8.58 25.05
N LEU A 278 -21.52 7.70 25.86
CA LEU A 278 -21.51 7.87 27.33
C LEU A 278 -20.67 9.08 27.77
N ASN A 279 -19.57 9.34 27.06
CA ASN A 279 -18.61 10.39 27.38
C ASN A 279 -18.75 11.64 26.50
N GLY A 280 -19.65 11.61 25.52
CA GLY A 280 -19.86 12.68 24.56
C GLY A 280 -18.79 12.75 23.47
N THR A 281 -19.19 13.27 22.31
CA THR A 281 -18.29 13.62 21.21
C THR A 281 -17.97 15.11 21.28
N HIS A 282 -16.70 15.49 21.09
CA HIS A 282 -16.29 16.89 21.07
C HIS A 282 -15.65 17.27 19.74
N VAL A 283 -15.80 18.53 19.33
CA VAL A 283 -15.22 19.08 18.10
C VAL A 283 -14.47 20.38 18.42
N ALA A 284 -13.32 20.56 17.77
CA ALA A 284 -12.56 21.79 17.78
C ALA A 284 -12.10 22.11 16.36
N GLY A 285 -12.20 23.37 15.95
CA GLY A 285 -11.61 23.81 14.67
C GLY A 285 -10.09 23.61 14.62
N PRO A 286 -9.47 23.71 13.44
CA PRO A 286 -8.03 23.47 13.24
C PRO A 286 -7.15 24.31 14.16
N GLU A 287 -7.50 25.59 14.33
CA GLU A 287 -6.76 26.56 15.15
C GLU A 287 -7.39 26.79 16.53
N ALA A 288 -8.50 26.11 16.86
CA ALA A 288 -9.22 26.33 18.11
C ALA A 288 -8.53 25.66 19.30
N THR A 289 -8.37 26.36 20.41
CA THR A 289 -7.79 25.76 21.63
C THR A 289 -8.85 25.09 22.51
N GLU A 290 -10.12 25.44 22.31
CA GLU A 290 -11.25 24.96 23.11
C GLU A 290 -12.04 23.87 22.36
N TRP A 291 -12.40 22.82 23.09
CA TRP A 291 -13.24 21.73 22.60
C TRP A 291 -14.71 22.03 22.89
N THR A 292 -15.56 21.91 21.88
CA THR A 292 -17.01 22.07 22.01
C THR A 292 -17.66 20.69 22.01
N GLN A 293 -18.37 20.35 23.08
CA GLN A 293 -19.14 19.10 23.13
C GLN A 293 -20.36 19.21 22.20
N LEU A 294 -20.58 18.20 21.37
CA LEU A 294 -21.75 18.12 20.49
C LEU A 294 -22.99 17.65 21.25
N GLU A 295 -24.15 18.10 20.82
CA GLU A 295 -25.43 17.60 21.30
C GLU A 295 -25.72 16.21 20.70
N PRO A 296 -26.07 15.20 21.51
CA PRO A 296 -26.42 13.86 21.02
C PRO A 296 -27.57 13.88 20.01
N GLY A 297 -27.39 13.19 18.88
CA GLY A 297 -28.38 13.07 17.81
C GLY A 297 -28.51 14.29 16.90
N VAL A 298 -27.74 15.36 17.14
CA VAL A 298 -27.74 16.56 16.29
C VAL A 298 -26.56 16.49 15.31
N PRO A 299 -26.81 16.56 13.98
CA PRO A 299 -25.73 16.57 13.00
C PRO A 299 -24.96 17.89 13.04
N HIS A 300 -23.64 17.78 13.18
CA HIS A 300 -22.71 18.89 13.15
C HIS A 300 -21.90 18.84 11.84
N PRO A 301 -21.96 19.86 10.97
CA PRO A 301 -21.17 19.89 9.74
C PRO A 301 -19.68 20.02 10.05
N LEU A 302 -18.85 19.22 9.38
CA LEU A 302 -17.39 19.26 9.52
C LEU A 302 -16.76 20.12 8.43
N ALA A 303 -15.83 20.98 8.84
CA ALA A 303 -14.98 21.79 7.99
C ALA A 303 -13.56 21.20 7.91
N ASP A 304 -12.85 21.50 6.82
CA ASP A 304 -11.47 21.05 6.63
C ASP A 304 -10.56 21.43 7.82
N GLY A 305 -9.82 20.44 8.33
CA GLY A 305 -8.94 20.58 9.50
C GLY A 305 -9.65 20.48 10.85
N ASP A 306 -10.96 20.24 10.90
CA ASP A 306 -11.67 20.03 12.16
C ASP A 306 -11.13 18.80 12.90
N ARG A 307 -11.00 18.94 14.21
CA ARG A 307 -10.56 17.87 15.11
C ARG A 307 -11.74 17.38 15.91
N LEU A 308 -11.91 16.06 15.93
CA LEU A 308 -12.95 15.34 16.64
C LEU A 308 -12.30 14.58 17.79
N LEU A 309 -12.90 14.65 18.96
CA LEU A 309 -12.45 13.91 20.15
C LEU A 309 -13.56 12.95 20.57
N LEU A 310 -13.29 11.66 20.42
CA LEU A 310 -14.19 10.57 20.81
C LEU A 310 -13.49 9.76 21.90
N GLY A 311 -13.96 9.87 23.14
CA GLY A 311 -13.20 9.37 24.28
C GLY A 311 -11.86 10.08 24.36
N TRP A 312 -10.77 9.36 24.06
CA TRP A 312 -9.39 9.90 24.10
C TRP A 312 -8.74 9.96 22.71
N THR A 313 -9.43 9.45 21.70
CA THR A 313 -8.94 9.42 20.32
C THR A 313 -9.22 10.76 19.67
N VAL A 314 -8.15 11.40 19.18
CA VAL A 314 -8.26 12.59 18.33
C VAL A 314 -8.28 12.16 16.87
N ILE A 315 -9.26 12.65 16.13
CA ILE A 315 -9.42 12.41 14.70
C ILE A 315 -9.43 13.76 14.00
N THR A 316 -8.56 13.95 13.02
CA THR A 316 -8.56 15.13 12.15
C THR A 316 -9.35 14.82 10.89
N PHE A 317 -10.32 15.66 10.57
CA PHE A 317 -11.06 15.61 9.31
C PHE A 317 -10.34 16.47 8.27
N GLU A 318 -10.05 15.90 7.12
CA GLU A 318 -9.45 16.60 5.99
C GLU A 318 -10.40 16.49 4.79
N GLN A 319 -10.79 17.63 4.22
CA GLN A 319 -11.46 17.66 2.93
C GLN A 319 -10.45 17.36 1.83
N ALA A 320 -10.92 16.71 0.77
CA ALA A 320 -10.12 16.57 -0.43
C ALA A 320 -9.83 17.92 -1.07
N ALA A 321 -8.55 18.16 -1.38
CA ALA A 321 -8.10 19.31 -2.14
C ALA A 321 -8.81 19.38 -3.50
N GLU A 322 -9.15 20.61 -3.92
CA GLU A 322 -9.77 20.93 -5.21
C GLU A 322 -8.83 20.71 -6.40
#